data_AF-A0A2V6PRD1-F1
#
_entry.id   AF-A0A2V6PRD1-F1
#
_cell.length_a   1.000
_cell.length_b   1.000
_cell.length_c   1.000
_cell.angle_alpha   90.00
_cell.angle_beta   90.00
_cell.angle_gamma   90.00
#
_symmetry.space_group_name_H-M   'P 1'
#
loop_
_entity.id
_entity.type
_entity.pdbx_description
1 polymer ?
#
loop_
_entity_poly.entity_id
_entity_poly.type
_entity_poly.pdbx_seq_one_letter_code
_entity_poly.pdbx_strand_id
1 'polypeptide(L)'
;MVTAVVFPGRSFGQGPPSRAPRAGDPPAQTRSSAADDERERAFVDALRGQDPAAAENYVRLRDARSEAIAKLKEAEAQYAAAGVELRPVVLPRLKHARARYAESSLALLDFFDARDQRALANYQSEIGRINVALEERKRARAEFEKLLRGE
;
A
#
# COMPACT_ATOMS: atom_id res chain seq x y z
N MET A 1 -6.35 -3.03 -44.76
CA MET A 1 -6.29 -1.56 -44.90
C MET A 1 -6.53 -0.96 -43.52
N VAL A 2 -5.47 -0.50 -42.87
CA VAL A 2 -5.50 0.12 -41.54
C VAL A 2 -5.33 1.62 -41.75
N THR A 3 -6.37 2.39 -41.45
CA THR A 3 -6.34 3.85 -41.56
C THR A 3 -5.67 4.41 -40.31
N ALA A 4 -4.50 5.03 -40.51
CA ALA A 4 -3.76 5.72 -39.47
C ALA A 4 -4.50 7.00 -39.04
N VAL A 5 -4.77 7.15 -37.75
CA VAL A 5 -5.18 8.42 -37.16
C VAL A 5 -3.95 9.10 -36.59
N VAL A 6 -3.55 10.18 -37.24
CA VAL A 6 -2.46 11.08 -36.86
C VAL A 6 -2.96 12.02 -35.77
N PHE A 7 -2.39 11.96 -34.57
CA PHE A 7 -2.56 12.97 -33.53
C PHE A 7 -1.41 13.99 -33.63
N PRO A 8 -1.70 15.30 -33.80
CA PRO A 8 -0.67 16.32 -33.81
C PRO A 8 -0.38 16.80 -32.38
N GLY A 9 0.91 16.87 -32.04
CA GLY A 9 1.43 17.80 -31.04
C GLY A 9 1.27 17.42 -29.56
N ARG A 10 2.28 16.75 -28.99
CA ARG A 10 2.72 17.08 -27.63
C ARG A 10 4.19 16.72 -27.47
N SER A 11 5.02 17.77 -27.33
CA SER A 11 6.43 17.67 -27.02
C SER A 11 6.62 17.00 -25.66
N PHE A 12 7.36 15.89 -25.64
CA PHE A 12 7.95 15.37 -24.42
C PHE A 12 9.19 16.22 -24.10
N GLY A 13 9.08 17.08 -23.09
CA GLY A 13 10.18 17.91 -22.63
C GLY A 13 9.81 18.64 -21.34
N GLN A 14 10.66 18.49 -20.32
CA GLN A 14 10.62 19.14 -19.01
C GLN A 14 9.47 18.71 -18.08
N GLY A 15 9.80 17.73 -17.22
CA GLY A 15 9.14 17.60 -15.92
C GLY A 15 9.30 18.88 -15.09
N PRO A 16 8.41 19.12 -14.12
CA PRO A 16 8.47 20.32 -13.29
C PRO A 16 9.84 20.40 -12.58
N PRO A 17 10.47 21.58 -12.49
CA PRO A 17 11.72 21.72 -11.75
C PRO A 17 11.48 21.32 -10.29
N SER A 18 12.34 20.43 -9.79
CA SER A 18 12.44 20.07 -8.37
C SER A 18 12.35 21.34 -7.52
N ARG A 19 11.24 21.47 -6.80
CA ARG A 19 11.03 22.58 -5.87
C ARG A 19 12.08 22.42 -4.76
N ALA A 20 13.06 23.33 -4.75
CA ALA A 20 13.97 23.44 -3.62
C ALA A 20 13.14 23.65 -2.33
N PRO A 21 13.48 22.99 -1.21
CA PRO A 21 12.76 23.15 0.04
C PRO A 21 12.81 24.62 0.45
N ARG A 22 11.66 25.22 0.76
CA ARG A 22 11.63 26.59 1.28
C ARG A 22 12.20 26.55 2.69
N ALA A 23 13.07 27.50 3.02
CA ALA A 23 13.44 27.75 4.41
C ALA A 23 12.16 28.07 5.20
N GLY A 24 11.69 27.11 5.99
CA GLY A 24 10.41 27.15 6.67
C GLY A 24 9.48 25.95 6.43
N ASP A 25 9.82 25.03 5.51
CA ASP A 25 9.18 23.71 5.52
C ASP A 25 9.56 23.03 6.84
N PRO A 26 8.59 22.61 7.68
CA PRO A 26 8.92 21.95 8.93
C PRO A 26 9.78 20.73 8.58
N PRO A 27 10.93 20.52 9.26
CA PRO A 27 11.69 19.30 9.07
C PRO A 27 10.70 18.16 9.21
N ALA A 28 10.73 17.17 8.31
CA ALA A 28 9.91 15.98 8.38
C ALA A 28 9.87 15.54 9.83
N GLN A 29 8.78 15.92 10.51
CA GLN A 29 8.80 16.07 11.95
C GLN A 29 9.16 14.71 12.50
N THR A 30 10.09 14.69 13.45
CA THR A 30 10.36 13.54 14.30
C THR A 30 9.01 13.04 14.78
N ARG A 31 8.44 12.05 14.09
CA ARG A 31 7.13 11.50 14.46
C ARG A 31 7.36 10.91 15.83
N SER A 32 6.63 11.39 16.82
CA SER A 32 6.70 10.77 18.13
C SER A 32 6.21 9.33 17.97
N SER A 33 6.88 8.39 18.63
CA SER A 33 6.44 6.98 18.65
C SER A 33 4.95 6.88 19.03
N ALA A 34 4.51 7.75 19.95
CA ALA A 34 3.11 7.85 20.36
C ALA A 34 2.13 8.16 19.21
N ALA A 35 2.50 9.03 18.26
CA ALA A 35 1.65 9.35 17.11
C ALA A 35 1.57 8.19 16.10
N ASP A 36 2.66 7.43 15.95
CA ASP A 36 2.67 6.23 15.12
C ASP A 36 1.88 5.08 15.79
N ASP A 37 1.96 4.95 17.12
CA ASP A 37 1.19 3.98 17.91
C ASP A 37 -0.33 4.26 17.88
N GLU A 38 -0.74 5.53 17.90
CA GLU A 38 -2.15 5.94 17.74
C GLU A 38 -2.69 5.55 16.36
N ARG A 39 -1.94 5.85 15.30
CA ARG A 39 -2.32 5.50 13.92
C ARG A 39 -2.41 4.00 13.72
N GLU A 40 -1.48 3.25 14.28
CA GLU A 40 -1.51 1.81 14.22
C GLU A 40 -2.72 1.23 14.95
N ARG A 41 -3.03 1.71 16.16
CA ARG A 41 -4.23 1.29 16.90
C ARG A 41 -5.50 1.55 16.09
N ALA A 42 -5.65 2.76 15.55
CA ALA A 42 -6.79 3.12 14.72
C ALA A 42 -6.90 2.22 13.46
N PHE A 43 -5.76 1.88 12.85
CA PHE A 43 -5.73 0.96 11.70
C PHE A 43 -6.19 -0.45 12.08
N VAL A 44 -5.68 -1.02 13.18
CA VAL A 44 -6.05 -2.35 13.65
C VAL A 44 -7.53 -2.40 14.03
N ASP A 45 -8.04 -1.35 14.67
CA ASP A 45 -9.45 -1.27 15.07
C ASP A 45 -10.37 -1.17 13.84
N ALA A 46 -10.01 -0.37 12.85
CA ALA A 46 -10.73 -0.30 11.59
C ALA A 46 -10.72 -1.66 10.86
N LEU A 47 -9.58 -2.35 10.84
CA LEU A 47 -9.45 -3.66 10.24
C LEU A 47 -10.27 -4.70 10.98
N ARG A 48 -10.30 -4.67 12.32
CA ARG A 48 -11.12 -5.57 13.14
C ARG A 48 -12.61 -5.39 12.89
N GLY A 49 -13.04 -4.15 12.64
CA GLY A 49 -14.43 -3.86 12.27
C GLY A 49 -14.83 -4.44 10.90
N GLN A 50 -13.87 -4.67 10.01
CA GLN A 50 -14.12 -5.19 8.65
C GLN A 50 -13.90 -6.71 8.56
N ASP A 51 -12.78 -7.19 9.10
CA ASP A 51 -12.34 -8.58 9.08
C ASP A 51 -11.46 -8.86 10.32
N PRO A 52 -12.03 -9.45 11.39
CA PRO A 52 -11.30 -9.78 12.60
C PRO A 52 -10.09 -10.69 12.37
N ALA A 53 -10.20 -11.66 11.46
CA ALA A 53 -9.12 -12.59 11.16
C ALA A 53 -7.97 -11.88 10.43
N ALA A 54 -8.27 -10.94 9.53
CA ALA A 54 -7.26 -10.11 8.90
C ALA A 54 -6.54 -9.21 9.93
N ALA A 55 -7.25 -8.68 10.93
CA ALA A 55 -6.65 -7.90 12.00
C ALA A 55 -5.66 -8.71 12.85
N GLU A 56 -6.04 -9.93 13.23
CA GLU A 56 -5.14 -10.85 13.94
C GLU A 56 -3.90 -11.21 13.11
N ASN A 57 -4.10 -11.50 11.82
CA ASN A 57 -3.01 -11.81 10.92
C ASN A 57 -2.05 -10.62 10.74
N TYR A 58 -2.57 -9.39 10.61
CA TYR A 58 -1.75 -8.19 10.55
C TYR A 58 -0.87 -8.03 11.80
N VAL A 59 -1.46 -8.15 12.99
CA VAL A 59 -0.72 -8.04 14.26
C VAL A 59 0.40 -9.07 14.33
N ARG A 60 0.10 -10.33 13.97
CA ARG A 60 1.11 -11.40 13.92
C ARG A 60 2.26 -11.08 12.95
N LEU A 61 1.96 -10.58 11.76
CA LEU A 61 2.96 -10.22 10.76
C LEU A 61 3.81 -9.02 11.19
N ARG A 62 3.18 -7.99 11.78
CA ARG A 62 3.86 -6.84 12.37
C ARG A 62 4.82 -7.28 13.46
N ASP A 63 4.37 -8.11 14.38
CA ASP A 63 5.17 -8.57 15.51
C ASP A 63 6.37 -9.40 15.03
N ALA A 64 6.16 -10.30 14.06
CA ALA A 64 7.23 -11.05 13.43
C ALA A 64 8.28 -10.14 12.77
N ARG A 65 7.85 -9.06 12.11
CA ARG A 65 8.76 -8.07 11.52
C ARG A 65 9.51 -7.29 12.59
N SER A 66 8.85 -6.86 13.66
CA SER A 66 9.49 -6.17 14.79
C SER A 66 10.56 -7.03 15.45
N GLU A 67 10.28 -8.32 15.65
CA GLU A 67 11.26 -9.29 16.15
C GLU A 67 12.45 -9.44 15.19
N ALA A 68 12.19 -9.55 13.88
CA ALA A 68 13.24 -9.66 12.87
C ALA A 68 14.14 -8.41 12.82
N ILE A 69 13.57 -7.22 12.99
CA ILE A 69 14.32 -5.96 13.10
C ILE A 69 15.23 -5.97 14.34
N ALA A 70 14.72 -6.40 15.49
CA ALA A 70 15.51 -6.48 16.71
C ALA A 70 16.70 -7.45 16.55
N LYS A 71 16.45 -8.64 15.99
CA LYS A 71 17.49 -9.64 15.70
C LYS A 71 18.51 -9.16 14.67
N LEU A 72 18.08 -8.41 13.67
CA LEU A 72 18.97 -7.80 12.68
C LEU A 72 19.91 -6.78 13.36
N LYS A 73 19.36 -5.87 14.17
CA LYS A 73 20.17 -4.89 14.91
C LYS A 73 21.20 -5.56 15.83
N GLU A 74 20.81 -6.63 16.51
CA GLU A 74 21.74 -7.41 17.35
C GLU A 74 22.87 -8.03 16.52
N ALA A 75 22.55 -8.66 15.39
CA ALA A 75 23.54 -9.28 14.51
C ALA A 75 24.48 -8.24 13.87
N GLU A 76 23.96 -7.06 13.54
CA GLU A 76 24.77 -5.94 13.03
C GLU A 76 25.72 -5.41 14.10
N ALA A 77 25.26 -5.24 15.34
CA ALA A 77 26.11 -4.85 16.46
C ALA A 77 27.22 -5.87 16.73
N GLN A 78 26.90 -7.16 16.71
CA GLN A 78 27.88 -8.25 16.87
C GLN A 78 28.91 -8.27 15.73
N TYR A 79 28.47 -8.07 14.50
CA TYR A 79 29.37 -8.00 13.35
C TYR A 79 30.30 -6.77 13.41
N ALA A 80 29.76 -5.62 13.83
CA ALA A 80 30.54 -4.39 14.00
C ALA A 80 31.58 -4.51 15.14
N ALA A 81 31.21 -5.16 16.24
CA ALA A 81 32.10 -5.42 17.37
C ALA A 81 33.11 -6.54 17.12
N ALA A 82 32.89 -7.40 16.11
CA ALA A 82 33.81 -8.48 15.77
C ALA A 82 35.12 -7.95 15.17
N GLY A 83 36.24 -8.33 15.77
CA GLY A 83 37.57 -8.17 15.17
C GLY A 83 37.67 -8.94 13.84
N VAL A 84 38.64 -8.55 13.00
CA VAL A 84 38.81 -9.07 11.63
C VAL A 84 38.80 -10.61 11.58
N GLU A 85 39.44 -11.25 12.55
CA GLU A 85 39.52 -12.72 12.67
C GLU A 85 38.17 -13.41 12.95
N LEU A 86 37.25 -12.74 13.66
CA LEU A 86 35.97 -13.31 14.06
C LEU A 86 34.85 -12.98 13.08
N ARG A 87 35.03 -12.01 12.18
CA ARG A 87 34.02 -11.60 11.18
C ARG A 87 33.53 -12.76 10.31
N PRO A 88 34.38 -13.67 9.80
CA PRO A 88 33.91 -14.82 9.01
C PRO A 88 32.97 -15.73 9.80
N VAL A 89 33.12 -15.82 11.13
CA VAL A 89 32.30 -16.65 12.01
C VAL A 89 30.92 -16.03 12.26
N VAL A 90 30.85 -14.71 12.43
CA VAL A 90 29.58 -14.00 12.69
C VAL A 90 28.83 -13.61 11.41
N LEU A 91 29.49 -13.57 10.26
CA LEU A 91 28.90 -13.19 8.97
C LEU A 91 27.67 -14.04 8.57
N PRO A 92 27.67 -15.38 8.72
CA PRO A 92 26.48 -16.19 8.44
C PRO A 92 25.26 -15.80 9.28
N ARG A 93 25.46 -15.48 10.57
CA ARG A 93 24.39 -15.02 11.46
C ARG A 93 23.78 -13.71 10.98
N LEU A 94 24.62 -12.76 10.56
CA LEU A 94 24.16 -11.50 9.97
C LEU A 94 23.37 -11.72 8.67
N LYS A 95 23.87 -12.59 7.77
CA LYS A 95 23.16 -12.94 6.52
C LYS A 95 21.79 -13.54 6.80
N HIS A 96 21.70 -14.46 7.75
CA HIS A 96 20.43 -15.07 8.16
C HIS A 96 19.46 -14.04 8.75
N ALA A 97 19.93 -13.15 9.63
CA ALA A 97 19.10 -12.09 10.19
C ALA A 97 18.55 -11.14 9.11
N ARG A 98 19.37 -10.78 8.11
CA ARG A 98 18.94 -10.00 6.95
C ARG A 98 17.87 -10.72 6.13
N ALA A 99 18.05 -12.01 5.87
CA ALA A 99 17.06 -12.82 5.16
C ALA A 99 15.72 -12.86 5.90
N ARG A 100 15.72 -13.08 7.21
CA ARG A 100 14.51 -13.08 8.05
C ARG A 100 13.81 -11.72 8.08
N TYR A 101 14.57 -10.63 8.15
CA TYR A 101 14.00 -9.28 8.03
C TYR A 101 13.34 -9.04 6.68
N ALA A 102 13.97 -9.46 5.58
CA ALA A 102 13.40 -9.35 4.25
C ALA A 102 12.11 -10.18 4.12
N GLU A 103 12.13 -11.44 4.56
CA GLU A 103 10.98 -12.35 4.53
C GLU A 103 9.78 -11.79 5.31
N SER A 104 10.01 -11.35 6.55
CA SER A 104 8.94 -10.75 7.38
C SER A 104 8.40 -9.43 6.80
N SER A 105 9.26 -8.64 6.15
CA SER A 105 8.83 -7.40 5.49
C SER A 105 8.02 -7.66 4.23
N LEU A 106 8.41 -8.64 3.42
CA LEU A 106 7.65 -9.06 2.23
C LEU A 106 6.27 -9.61 2.63
N ALA A 107 6.21 -10.49 3.63
CA ALA A 107 4.94 -11.04 4.10
C ALA A 107 3.96 -9.94 4.58
N LEU A 108 4.47 -8.85 5.15
CA LEU A 108 3.66 -7.70 5.53
C LEU A 108 3.18 -6.89 4.32
N LEU A 109 4.01 -6.73 3.28
CA LEU A 109 3.61 -6.09 2.02
C LEU A 109 2.56 -6.92 1.27
N ASP A 110 2.75 -8.24 1.18
CA ASP A 110 1.81 -9.15 0.54
C ASP A 110 0.42 -9.10 1.22
N PHE A 111 0.39 -8.92 2.55
CA PHE A 111 -0.85 -8.71 3.28
C PHE A 111 -1.58 -7.44 2.83
N PHE A 112 -0.86 -6.32 2.68
CA PHE A 112 -1.45 -5.06 2.21
C PHE A 112 -1.94 -5.17 0.76
N ASP A 113 -1.14 -5.76 -0.13
CA ASP A 113 -1.51 -5.95 -1.52
C ASP A 113 -2.78 -6.81 -1.64
N ALA A 114 -2.86 -7.92 -0.91
CA ALA A 114 -4.04 -8.79 -0.92
C ALA A 114 -5.29 -8.06 -0.38
N ARG A 115 -5.15 -7.26 0.68
CA ARG A 115 -6.25 -6.46 1.23
C ARG A 115 -6.75 -5.43 0.21
N ASP A 116 -5.84 -4.69 -0.41
CA ASP A 116 -6.21 -3.61 -1.32
C ASP A 116 -6.77 -4.16 -2.65
N GLN A 117 -6.27 -5.30 -3.12
CA GLN A 117 -6.87 -6.02 -4.26
C GLN A 117 -8.32 -6.45 -3.98
N ARG A 118 -8.62 -6.95 -2.76
CA ARG A 118 -10.00 -7.27 -2.37
C ARG A 118 -10.87 -6.03 -2.31
N ALA A 119 -10.36 -4.92 -1.77
CA ALA A 119 -11.09 -3.66 -1.74
C ALA A 119 -11.41 -3.16 -3.16
N LEU A 120 -10.43 -3.21 -4.07
CA LEU A 120 -10.62 -2.86 -5.48
C LEU A 120 -11.71 -3.73 -6.15
N ALA A 121 -11.68 -5.05 -5.94
CA ALA A 121 -12.69 -5.95 -6.49
C ALA A 121 -14.10 -5.62 -5.97
N ASN A 122 -14.23 -5.31 -4.67
CA ASN A 122 -15.50 -4.90 -4.08
C ASN A 122 -16.01 -3.59 -4.70
N TYR A 123 -15.15 -2.58 -4.83
CA TYR A 123 -15.54 -1.31 -5.47
C TYR A 123 -15.95 -1.49 -6.92
N GLN A 124 -15.25 -2.33 -7.69
CA GLN A 124 -15.62 -2.65 -9.07
C GLN A 124 -17.01 -3.31 -9.16
N SER A 125 -17.32 -4.21 -8.23
CA SER A 125 -18.66 -4.81 -8.12
C SER A 125 -19.73 -3.75 -7.85
N GLU A 126 -19.51 -2.85 -6.88
CA GLU A 126 -20.49 -1.80 -6.57
C GLU A 126 -20.67 -0.82 -7.74
N ILE A 127 -19.59 -0.43 -8.41
CA ILE A 127 -19.66 0.39 -9.63
C ILE A 127 -20.52 -0.31 -10.70
N GLY A 128 -20.33 -1.62 -10.88
CA GLY A 128 -21.13 -2.42 -11.80
C GLY A 128 -22.63 -2.37 -11.47
N ARG A 129 -23.00 -2.56 -10.21
CA ARG A 129 -24.39 -2.49 -9.75
C ARG A 129 -25.01 -1.12 -10.00
N ILE A 130 -24.27 -0.05 -9.70
CA ILE A 130 -24.73 1.33 -9.92
C ILE A 130 -24.97 1.59 -11.41
N ASN A 131 -24.07 1.13 -12.28
CA ASN A 131 -24.22 1.29 -13.72
C ASN A 131 -25.46 0.57 -14.26
N VAL A 132 -25.76 -0.64 -13.79
CA VAL A 132 -27.01 -1.35 -14.16
C VAL A 132 -28.22 -0.53 -13.75
N ALA A 133 -28.27 -0.05 -12.51
CA ALA A 133 -29.40 0.75 -12.02
C ALA A 133 -29.56 2.07 -12.79
N LEU A 134 -28.46 2.68 -13.26
CA LEU A 134 -28.50 3.87 -14.10
C LEU A 134 -29.10 3.60 -15.48
N GLU A 135 -28.70 2.49 -16.12
CA GLU A 135 -29.26 2.09 -17.41
C GLU A 135 -30.74 1.72 -17.33
N GLU A 136 -31.16 1.02 -16.26
CA GLU A 136 -32.57 0.74 -16.00
C GLU A 136 -33.38 2.04 -15.88
N ARG A 137 -32.91 3.00 -15.08
CA ARG A 137 -33.56 4.31 -14.94
C ARG A 137 -33.61 5.08 -16.25
N LYS A 138 -32.57 4.99 -17.08
CA LYS A 138 -32.53 5.62 -18.40
C LYS A 138 -33.58 5.03 -19.34
N ARG A 139 -33.71 3.70 -19.36
CA ARG A 139 -34.74 3.00 -20.16
C ARG A 139 -36.14 3.37 -19.67
N ALA A 140 -36.39 3.31 -18.36
CA ALA A 140 -37.68 3.69 -17.79
C ALA A 140 -38.05 5.13 -18.13
N ARG A 141 -37.08 6.07 -18.05
CA ARG A 141 -37.29 7.45 -18.47
C ARG A 141 -37.68 7.56 -19.95
N ALA A 142 -36.97 6.86 -20.84
CA ALA A 142 -37.27 6.87 -22.26
C ALA A 142 -38.69 6.33 -22.55
N GLU A 143 -39.13 5.28 -21.85
CA GLU A 143 -40.49 4.75 -21.98
C GLU A 143 -41.55 5.77 -21.50
N PHE A 144 -41.33 6.42 -20.36
CA PHE A 144 -42.23 7.48 -19.90
C PHE A 144 -42.27 8.69 -20.85
N GLU A 145 -41.14 9.05 -21.45
CA GLU A 145 -41.08 10.13 -22.44
C GLU A 145 -41.88 9.79 -23.71
N LYS A 146 -41.88 8.53 -24.17
CA LYS A 146 -42.73 8.09 -25.28
C LYS A 146 -44.22 8.23 -24.94
N LEU A 147 -44.63 7.75 -23.76
CA LEU A 147 -46.01 7.87 -23.28
C LEU A 147 -46.48 9.33 -23.22
N LEU A 148 -45.61 10.26 -22.80
CA LEU A 148 -45.92 11.70 -22.79
C LEU A 148 -46.07 12.30 -24.19
N ARG A 149 -45.38 11.74 -25.19
CA ARG A 149 -45.52 12.14 -26.61
C ARG A 149 -46.74 11.51 -27.29
N GLY A 150 -47.40 10.54 -26.66
CA GLY A 150 -48.50 9.78 -27.26
C GLY A 150 -48.03 8.72 -28.27
N GLU A 151 -46.77 8.30 -28.17
CA GLU A 151 -46.17 7.16 -28.88
C GLU A 151 -46.41 5.86 -28.10
#